data_AF-A0A368X6S6-F1
#
_entry.id   AF-A0A368X6S6-F1
#
_cell.length_a   1.000
_cell.length_b   1.000
_cell.length_c   1.000
_cell.angle_alpha   90.00
_cell.angle_beta   90.00
_cell.angle_gamma   90.00
#
_symmetry.space_group_name_H-M   'P 1'
#
loop_
_entity.id
_entity.type
_entity.pdbx_description
1 polymer ?
#
loop_
_entity_poly.entity_id
_entity_poly.type
_entity_poly.pdbx_seq_one_letter_code
_entity_poly.pdbx_strand_id
1 'polypeptide(L)'
;MQPNIPRDQLEQCLSALAHAEASDEMRSLAQDLLESLLRLQSADRLTKDVFMLALDSLALIPDLEPHIAGLKVHAGTSRPAELE
;
A
#
# COMPACT_ATOMS: atom_id res chain seq x y z
N MET A 1 -6.97 -1.75 15.39
CA MET A 1 -6.64 -3.01 14.70
C MET A 1 -5.56 -2.71 13.66
N GLN A 2 -4.41 -3.38 13.74
CA GLN A 2 -3.36 -3.23 12.73
C GLN A 2 -3.81 -3.92 11.44
N PRO A 3 -3.55 -3.32 10.26
CA PRO A 3 -3.84 -3.96 8.99
C PRO A 3 -2.87 -5.13 8.79
N ASN A 4 -3.39 -6.35 8.59
CA ASN A 4 -2.58 -7.51 8.25
C ASN A 4 -2.18 -7.43 6.77
N ILE A 5 -1.17 -6.62 6.47
CA ILE A 5 -0.68 -6.42 5.12
C ILE A 5 0.48 -7.40 4.90
N PRO A 6 0.41 -8.28 3.90
CA PRO A 6 1.57 -9.12 3.59
C PRO A 6 2.68 -8.23 3.03
N ARG A 7 3.88 -8.28 3.63
CA ARG A 7 5.07 -7.57 3.12
C ARG A 7 5.31 -7.86 1.63
N ASP A 8 5.09 -9.11 1.22
CA ASP A 8 5.16 -9.54 -0.19
C ASP A 8 4.28 -8.72 -1.13
N GLN A 9 3.10 -8.26 -0.68
CA GLN A 9 2.20 -7.45 -1.51
C GLN A 9 2.73 -6.03 -1.71
N LEU A 10 3.38 -5.45 -0.69
CA LEU A 10 4.08 -4.16 -0.83
C LEU A 10 5.30 -4.27 -1.75
N GLU A 11 6.04 -5.37 -1.66
CA GLU A 11 7.19 -5.65 -2.53
C GLU A 11 6.75 -5.89 -3.99
N GLN A 12 5.57 -6.48 -4.20
CA GLN A 12 4.94 -6.58 -5.52
C GLN A 12 4.57 -5.20 -6.08
N CYS A 13 4.01 -4.29 -5.27
CA CYS A 13 3.76 -2.91 -5.69
C CYS A 13 5.04 -2.18 -6.09
N LEU A 14 6.14 -2.33 -5.33
CA LEU A 14 7.44 -1.77 -5.68
C LEU A 14 7.95 -2.30 -7.02
N SER A 15 7.79 -3.60 -7.25
CA SER A 15 8.18 -4.24 -8.51
C SER A 15 7.33 -3.75 -9.69
N ALA A 16 6.04 -3.52 -9.49
CA ALA A 16 5.15 -2.94 -10.49
C ALA A 16 5.51 -1.48 -10.80
N LEU A 17 5.85 -0.69 -9.77
CA LEU A 17 6.23 0.72 -9.92
C LEU A 17 7.48 0.90 -10.80
N ALA A 18 8.43 -0.04 -10.74
CA ALA A 18 9.60 -0.03 -11.61
C ALA A 18 9.26 -0.12 -13.11
N HIS A 19 8.10 -0.68 -13.45
CA HIS A 19 7.62 -0.85 -14.81
C HIS A 19 6.46 0.09 -15.17
N ALA A 20 5.99 0.89 -14.21
CA ALA A 20 4.87 1.79 -14.41
C ALA A 20 5.24 2.95 -15.34
N GLU A 21 4.32 3.31 -16.22
CA GLU A 21 4.34 4.49 -17.07
C GLU A 21 4.03 5.74 -16.22
N ALA A 22 5.04 6.19 -15.48
CA ALA A 22 5.02 7.39 -14.66
C ALA A 22 6.29 8.22 -14.94
N SER A 23 6.23 9.53 -14.70
CA SER A 23 7.43 10.36 -14.73
C SER A 23 8.43 9.88 -13.68
N ASP A 24 9.72 10.10 -13.89
CA ASP A 24 10.76 9.70 -12.94
C ASP A 24 10.55 10.34 -11.55
N GLU A 25 10.03 11.57 -11.51
CA GLU A 25 9.67 12.27 -10.27
C GLU A 25 8.53 11.56 -9.53
N MET A 26 7.46 11.18 -10.25
CA MET A 26 6.32 10.47 -9.68
C MET A 26 6.71 9.06 -9.23
N ARG A 27 7.60 8.41 -10.00
CA ARG A 27 8.17 7.12 -9.64
C ARG A 27 9.00 7.19 -8.37
N SER A 28 9.89 8.19 -8.26
CA SER A 28 10.70 8.42 -7.05
C SER A 28 9.82 8.67 -5.82
N LEU A 29 8.80 9.52 -5.94
CA LEU A 29 7.90 9.82 -4.82
C LEU A 29 7.10 8.60 -4.37
N ALA A 30 6.60 7.81 -5.32
CA ALA A 30 5.88 6.58 -5.02
C ALA A 30 6.79 5.52 -4.38
N GLN A 31 8.05 5.44 -4.82
CA GLN A 31 9.04 4.55 -4.22
C GLN A 31 9.31 4.96 -2.76
N ASP A 32 9.59 6.25 -2.51
CA ASP A 32 9.83 6.76 -1.16
C ASP A 32 8.65 6.50 -0.22
N LEU A 33 7.42 6.61 -0.74
CA LEU A 33 6.20 6.32 0.00
C LEU A 33 6.10 4.83 0.35
N LEU A 34 6.30 3.94 -0.62
CA LEU A 34 6.28 2.48 -0.41
C LEU A 34 7.37 2.02 0.56
N GLU A 35 8.59 2.54 0.44
CA GLU A 35 9.68 2.26 1.38
C GLU A 35 9.34 2.75 2.80
N SER A 36 8.69 3.91 2.90
CA SER A 36 8.23 4.43 4.20
C SER A 36 7.14 3.57 4.82
N LEU A 37 6.21 3.04 4.02
CA LEU A 37 5.22 2.07 4.49
C LEU A 37 5.87 0.78 5.01
N LEU A 38 6.86 0.23 4.29
CA LEU A 38 7.62 -0.95 4.73
C LEU A 38 8.35 -0.71 6.05
N ARG A 39 8.96 0.47 6.23
CA ARG A 39 9.61 0.87 7.49
C ARG A 39 8.61 0.99 8.64
N LEU A 40 7.47 1.63 8.40
CA LEU A 40 6.42 1.79 9.41
C LEU A 40 5.79 0.44 9.79
N GLN A 41 5.62 -0.45 8.82
CA GLN A 41 5.14 -1.81 9.04
C GLN A 41 6.14 -2.62 9.88
N SER A 42 7.43 -2.57 9.52
CA SER A 42 8.49 -3.28 10.25
C SER A 42 8.65 -2.76 11.68
N ALA A 43 8.32 -1.49 11.92
CA ALA A 43 8.31 -0.87 13.24
C ALA A 43 6.99 -1.10 14.02
N ASP A 44 6.02 -1.82 13.45
CA ASP A 44 4.67 -2.03 14.00
C ASP A 44 3.89 -0.73 14.29
N ARG A 45 4.23 0.35 13.59
CA ARG A 45 3.64 1.70 13.72
C ARG A 45 2.68 2.05 12.59
N LEU A 46 2.48 1.15 11.63
CA LEU A 46 1.61 1.38 10.50
C LEU A 46 0.15 1.25 10.92
N THR A 47 -0.57 2.37 10.96
CA THR A 47 -2.01 2.39 11.20
C THR A 47 -2.77 2.15 9.90
N LYS A 48 -3.99 1.61 10.03
CA LYS A 48 -4.88 1.39 8.87
C LYS A 48 -5.15 2.69 8.12
N ASP A 49 -5.38 3.81 8.80
CA ASP A 49 -5.70 5.08 8.17
C ASP A 49 -4.52 5.65 7.37
N VAL A 50 -3.30 5.60 7.94
CA VAL A 50 -2.08 6.00 7.24
C VAL A 50 -1.83 5.11 6.03
N PHE A 51 -2.07 3.81 6.17
CA PHE A 51 -1.95 2.87 5.06
C PHE A 51 -2.95 3.18 3.94
N MET A 52 -4.22 3.36 4.26
CA MET A 52 -5.27 3.68 3.28
C MET A 52 -4.98 4.99 2.55
N LEU A 53 -4.55 6.04 3.27
CA LEU A 53 -4.19 7.32 2.68
C LEU A 53 -3.01 7.20 1.69
N ALA A 54 -2.00 6.40 2.06
CA ALA A 54 -0.86 6.16 1.18
C ALA A 54 -1.29 5.38 -0.08
N LEU A 55 -2.18 4.40 0.07
CA LEU A 55 -2.75 3.67 -1.06
C LEU A 55 -3.60 4.57 -1.98
N ASP A 56 -4.39 5.48 -1.42
CA ASP A 56 -5.14 6.48 -2.22
C ASP A 56 -4.19 7.38 -3.02
N SER A 57 -3.06 7.76 -2.43
CA SER A 57 -2.04 8.56 -3.10
C SER A 57 -1.36 7.79 -4.24
N LEU A 58 -1.05 6.51 -4.03
CA LEU A 58 -0.45 5.65 -5.06
C LEU A 58 -1.44 5.31 -6.18
N ALA A 59 -2.75 5.33 -5.91
CA ALA A 59 -3.79 5.02 -6.91
C ALA A 59 -3.90 6.08 -8.00
N LEU A 60 -3.21 7.21 -7.84
CA LEU A 60 -3.04 8.22 -8.88
C LEU A 60 -2.11 7.74 -10.02
N ILE A 61 -1.35 6.66 -9.81
CA ILE A 61 -0.52 6.02 -10.83
C ILE A 61 -1.34 4.88 -11.45
N PRO A 62 -1.81 5.00 -12.71
CA PRO A 62 -2.78 4.07 -13.30
C PRO A 62 -2.32 2.61 -13.26
N ASP A 63 -1.04 2.37 -13.54
CA ASP A 63 -0.46 1.02 -13.59
C ASP A 63 -0.39 0.33 -12.22
N LEU A 64 -0.51 1.09 -11.14
CA LEU A 64 -0.51 0.55 -9.78
C LEU A 64 -1.91 0.25 -9.24
N GLU A 65 -2.96 0.77 -9.87
CA GLU A 65 -4.35 0.59 -9.44
C GLU A 65 -4.73 -0.88 -9.15
N PRO A 66 -4.43 -1.88 -10.00
CA PRO A 66 -4.79 -3.28 -9.71
C PRO A 66 -4.07 -3.83 -8.47
N HIS A 67 -2.81 -3.45 -8.27
CA HIS A 67 -2.03 -3.88 -7.10
C HIS A 67 -2.54 -3.22 -5.82
N ILE A 68 -2.90 -1.93 -5.91
CA ILE A 68 -3.43 -1.15 -4.80
C ILE A 68 -4.83 -1.64 -4.39
N ALA A 69 -5.69 -1.96 -5.35
CA ALA A 69 -7.01 -2.54 -5.06
C ALA A 69 -6.88 -3.84 -4.26
N GLY A 70 -5.93 -4.71 -4.64
CA GLY A 70 -5.60 -5.91 -3.87
C GLY A 70 -5.18 -5.61 -2.43
N LEU A 71 -4.31 -4.62 -2.23
CA LEU A 71 -3.88 -4.18 -0.90
C LEU A 71 -5.02 -3.60 -0.05
N LYS A 72 -5.92 -2.80 -0.65
CA LYS A 72 -7.10 -2.24 0.04
C LYS A 72 -8.06 -3.34 0.49
N VAL A 73 -8.26 -4.39 -0.31
CA VAL A 73 -9.08 -5.55 0.08
C VAL A 73 -8.46 -6.24 1.30
N HIS A 74 -7.15 -6.50 1.32
CA HIS A 74 -6.50 -7.14 2.46
C HIS A 74 -6.55 -6.29 3.74
N ALA A 75 -6.34 -4.97 3.63
CA ALA A 75 -6.45 -4.06 4.78
C ALA A 75 -7.90 -3.80 5.23
N GLY A 76 -8.86 -3.93 4.31
CA GLY A 76 -10.30 -3.82 4.55
C GLY A 76 -10.91 -5.08 5.16
N THR A 77 -10.36 -6.26 4.84
CA THR A 77 -10.87 -7.59 5.25
C THR A 77 -10.55 -7.97 6.70
N SER A 78 -10.08 -7.02 7.53
CA SER A 78 -10.25 -7.14 8.99
C SER A 78 -11.75 -7.08 9.30
N ARG A 79 -12.38 -8.27 9.22
CA ARG A 79 -13.80 -8.53 9.45
C ARG A 79 -14.22 -7.82 10.75
N PRO A 80 -15.31 -7.04 10.76
CA PRO A 80 -15.90 -6.66 12.04
C PRO A 80 -16.21 -7.98 12.77
N ALA A 81 -15.79 -8.07 14.02
CA ALA A 81 -16.38 -9.02 14.93
C ALA A 81 -17.84 -8.58 15.13
N GLU A 82 -18.72 -8.96 14.20
CA GLU A 82 -20.17 -8.99 14.44
C GLU A 82 -20.39 -10.16 15.40
N LEU A 83 -20.22 -9.86 16.69
CA LEU A 83 -21.03 -10.45 17.73
C LEU A 83 -22.38 -9.76 17.62
N GLU A 84 -23.40 -10.47 17.14
CA GLU A 84 -24.79 -10.43 17.64
C GLU A 84 -25.62 -11.54 16.98
#